data_AF-A0A484KWE8-F1
#
_entry.id   AF-A0A484KWE8-F1
#
_cell.length_a   1.000
_cell.length_b   1.000
_cell.length_c   1.000
_cell.angle_alpha   90.00
_cell.angle_beta   90.00
_cell.angle_gamma   90.00
#
_symmetry.space_group_name_H-M   'P 1'
#
loop_
_entity.id
_entity.type
_entity.pdbx_description
1 polymer ?
#
loop_
_entity_poly.entity_id
_entity_poly.type
_entity_poly.pdbx_seq_one_letter_code
_entity_poly.pdbx_strand_id
1 'polypeptide(L)'
;MYGSGFFEMKIKVPHQDSAGVVTAFYLISNKQNGHDELDFEFLGNRKGKPITLQTNIFTEGVGNREQRIALNWFDPSADFHTYQILWNQHQIV
;
A
#
# COMPACT_ATOMS: atom_id res chain seq x y z
N MET A 1 7.49 14.47 12.24
CA MET A 1 7.46 12.99 12.11
C MET A 1 6.41 12.48 13.09
N TYR A 2 5.54 11.56 12.69
CA TYR A 2 4.52 11.01 13.58
C TYR A 2 5.10 9.83 14.38
N GLY A 3 4.74 9.68 15.66
CA GLY A 3 5.18 8.54 16.49
C GLY A 3 4.16 7.38 16.57
N SER A 4 2.94 7.63 16.10
CA SER A 4 1.81 6.71 15.97
C SER A 4 0.72 7.42 15.18
N GLY A 5 -0.26 6.69 14.66
CA GLY A 5 -1.43 7.35 14.05
C GLY A 5 -2.41 6.40 13.38
N PHE A 6 -3.52 6.98 12.97
CA PHE A 6 -4.49 6.39 12.07
C PHE A 6 -4.45 7.19 10.76
N PHE A 7 -3.91 6.59 9.71
CA PHE A 7 -3.68 7.25 8.43
C PHE A 7 -4.66 6.70 7.42
N GLU A 8 -5.43 7.58 6.79
CA GLU A 8 -6.49 7.20 5.86
C GLU A 8 -6.30 7.90 4.51
N MET A 9 -6.53 7.17 3.43
CA MET A 9 -6.63 7.71 2.09
C MET A 9 -7.80 7.08 1.35
N LYS A 10 -8.59 7.89 0.64
CA LYS A 10 -9.53 7.40 -0.38
C LYS A 10 -8.81 7.31 -1.72
N ILE A 11 -8.69 6.11 -2.26
CA ILE A 11 -7.93 5.84 -3.48
C ILE A 11 -8.85 5.19 -4.51
N LYS A 12 -8.81 5.73 -5.73
CA LYS A 12 -9.34 5.10 -6.95
C LYS A 12 -8.18 4.87 -7.89
N VAL A 13 -7.87 3.62 -8.21
CA VAL A 13 -6.69 3.28 -9.03
C VAL A 13 -7.00 3.50 -10.52
N PRO A 14 -5.98 3.61 -11.40
CA PRO A 14 -6.21 3.81 -12.83
C PRO A 14 -7.06 2.70 -13.47
N HIS A 15 -8.12 3.09 -14.18
CA HIS A 15 -9.07 2.18 -14.85
C HIS A 15 -8.57 1.61 -16.19
N GLN A 16 -7.58 2.27 -16.80
CA GLN A 16 -6.98 1.84 -18.06
C GLN A 16 -5.88 0.78 -17.85
N ASP A 17 -5.28 0.30 -18.93
CA ASP A 17 -4.11 -0.57 -18.83
C ASP A 17 -3.02 0.12 -18.00
N SER A 18 -2.71 -0.48 -16.87
CA SER A 18 -1.76 0.01 -15.88
C SER A 18 -0.64 -1.01 -15.63
N ALA A 19 -0.44 -1.95 -16.56
CA ALA A 19 0.61 -2.94 -16.43
C ALA A 19 1.98 -2.27 -16.24
N GLY A 20 2.67 -2.62 -15.15
CA GLY A 20 3.98 -2.04 -14.79
C GLY A 20 3.91 -0.70 -14.04
N VAL A 21 2.72 -0.16 -13.79
CA VAL A 21 2.53 1.03 -12.95
C VAL A 21 2.19 0.59 -11.52
N VAL A 22 2.81 1.23 -10.53
CA VAL A 22 2.50 1.06 -9.11
C VAL A 22 1.91 2.36 -8.58
N THR A 23 0.70 2.30 -8.02
CA THR A 23 0.16 3.40 -7.19
C THR A 23 0.50 3.07 -5.75
N ALA A 24 1.15 3.98 -5.03
CA ALA A 24 1.62 3.73 -3.67
C ALA A 24 1.01 4.71 -2.65
N PHE A 25 0.62 4.18 -1.50
CA PHE A 25 0.32 4.92 -0.29
C PHE A 25 1.15 4.32 0.84
N TYR A 26 2.11 5.09 1.37
CA TYR A 26 3.09 4.55 2.30
C TYR A 26 3.48 5.58 3.37
N LEU A 27 3.99 5.07 4.48
CA LEU A 27 4.62 5.84 5.55
C LEU A 27 6.08 5.45 5.61
N ILE A 28 6.99 6.41 5.64
CA ILE A 28 8.44 6.15 5.72
C ILE A 28 9.09 7.05 6.77
N SER A 29 10.00 6.47 7.57
CA SER A 29 10.83 7.23 8.50
C SER A 29 12.00 7.93 7.77
N ASN A 30 12.80 8.72 8.48
CA ASN A 30 13.93 9.42 7.84
C ASN A 30 14.95 8.39 7.31
N LYS A 31 15.45 8.61 6.09
CA LYS A 31 16.33 7.68 5.34
C LYS A 31 17.77 7.60 5.85
N GLN A 32 18.09 8.15 7.02
CA GLN A 32 19.45 8.13 7.57
C GLN A 32 19.62 6.88 8.46
N ASN A 33 20.42 5.92 7.99
CA ASN A 33 20.82 4.67 8.67
C ASN A 33 19.68 3.70 9.00
N GLY A 34 19.04 3.14 7.96
CA GLY A 34 17.98 2.15 8.10
C GLY A 34 16.64 2.83 8.35
N HIS A 35 15.69 2.64 7.43
CA HIS A 35 14.38 3.24 7.51
C HIS A 35 13.32 2.20 7.87
N ASP A 36 12.27 2.67 8.52
CA ASP A 36 11.05 1.90 8.69
C ASP A 36 10.05 2.37 7.62
N GLU A 37 9.28 1.44 7.06
CA GLU A 37 8.33 1.74 5.99
C GLU A 37 7.13 0.81 6.07
N LEU A 38 5.94 1.36 5.83
CA LEU A 38 4.67 0.65 5.77
C LEU A 38 4.04 0.95 4.41
N ASP A 39 3.79 -0.09 3.62
CA ASP A 39 3.41 0.06 2.22
C ASP A 39 2.00 -0.45 1.92
N PHE A 40 1.24 0.33 1.17
CA PHE A 40 0.24 -0.17 0.23
C PHE A 40 0.70 0.13 -1.19
N GLU A 41 0.88 -0.92 -1.99
CA GLU A 41 1.28 -0.84 -3.39
C GLU A 41 0.24 -1.54 -4.27
N PHE A 42 -0.51 -0.76 -5.06
CA PHE A 42 -1.43 -1.28 -6.05
C PHE A 42 -0.65 -1.60 -7.32
N LEU A 43 -0.42 -2.88 -7.56
CA LEU A 43 0.27 -3.40 -8.73
C LEU A 43 -0.71 -3.41 -9.90
N GLY A 44 -0.55 -2.44 -10.79
CA GLY A 44 -1.38 -2.27 -11.98
C GLY A 44 -1.27 -3.47 -12.92
N ASN A 45 -2.31 -3.66 -13.74
CA ASN A 45 -2.43 -4.82 -14.61
C ASN A 45 -2.98 -4.43 -15.99
N ARG A 46 -2.91 -5.37 -16.92
CA ARG A 46 -3.54 -5.22 -18.23
C ARG A 46 -5.05 -5.06 -18.08
N LYS A 47 -5.67 -4.36 -19.02
CA LYS A 47 -7.12 -4.12 -19.01
C LYS A 47 -7.91 -5.42 -18.79
N GLY A 48 -8.84 -5.41 -17.85
CA GLY A 48 -9.71 -6.55 -17.52
C GLY A 48 -9.07 -7.65 -16.67
N LYS A 49 -7.84 -7.45 -16.18
CA LYS A 49 -7.19 -8.33 -15.21
C LYS A 49 -7.21 -7.69 -13.81
N PRO A 50 -7.30 -8.50 -12.74
CA PRO A 50 -7.41 -7.98 -11.38
C PRO A 50 -6.14 -7.23 -10.98
N ILE A 51 -6.31 -6.13 -10.25
CA ILE A 51 -5.23 -5.40 -9.59
C ILE A 51 -4.87 -6.14 -8.31
N THR A 52 -3.57 -6.20 -8.03
CA THR A 52 -3.05 -6.82 -6.80
C THR A 52 -2.66 -5.72 -5.83
N LEU A 53 -3.18 -5.76 -4.62
CA LEU A 53 -2.68 -4.97 -3.51
C LEU A 53 -1.51 -5.72 -2.86
N GLN A 54 -0.34 -5.10 -2.82
CA GLN A 54 0.79 -5.55 -2.04
C GLN A 54 0.88 -4.71 -0.75
N THR A 55 1.12 -5.37 0.37
CA THR A 55 1.56 -4.73 1.61
C THR A 55 2.98 -5.16 1.93
N ASN A 56 3.75 -4.29 2.57
CA ASN A 56 5.09 -4.60 3.06
C ASN A 56 5.41 -3.83 4.34
N ILE A 57 6.37 -4.34 5.10
CA ILE A 57 6.90 -3.69 6.30
C ILE A 57 8.42 -3.75 6.24
N PHE A 58 9.06 -2.58 6.23
CA PHE A 58 10.48 -2.43 6.49
C PHE A 58 10.72 -2.07 7.95
N THR A 59 11.73 -2.70 8.55
CA THR A 59 12.23 -2.39 9.88
C THR A 59 13.75 -2.23 9.79
N GLU A 60 14.28 -1.07 10.17
CA GLU A 60 15.72 -0.76 10.09
C GLU A 60 16.33 -1.05 8.71
N GLY A 61 15.59 -0.73 7.64
CA GLY A 61 15.98 -0.92 6.24
C GLY A 61 15.79 -2.35 5.71
N VAL A 62 15.30 -3.28 6.53
CA VAL A 62 15.04 -4.66 6.11
C VAL A 62 13.56 -4.83 5.84
N GLY A 63 13.20 -5.06 4.57
CA GLY A 63 11.85 -5.42 4.11
C GLY A 63 11.66 -6.93 3.96
N ASN A 64 11.23 -7.37 2.77
CA ASN A 64 10.94 -8.76 2.41
C ASN A 64 9.79 -9.39 3.23
N ARG A 65 8.78 -8.60 3.55
CA ARG A 65 7.58 -9.03 4.29
C ARG A 65 6.32 -8.86 3.45
N GLU A 66 6.46 -9.03 2.14
CA GLU A 66 5.39 -8.77 1.19
C GLU A 66 4.23 -9.74 1.40
N GLN A 67 3.01 -9.20 1.45
CA GLN A 67 1.80 -9.96 1.22
C GLN A 67 1.09 -9.42 0.00
N ARG A 68 0.53 -10.30 -0.83
CA ARG A 68 -0.15 -9.93 -2.07
C ARG A 68 -1.56 -10.48 -2.08
N ILE A 69 -2.52 -9.59 -2.32
CA ILE A 69 -3.93 -9.91 -2.34
C ILE A 69 -4.53 -9.38 -3.65
N ALA A 70 -5.01 -10.31 -4.49
CA ALA A 70 -5.77 -9.91 -5.68
C ALA A 70 -7.14 -9.39 -5.24
N LEU A 71 -7.46 -8.13 -5.58
CA LEU A 71 -8.72 -7.48 -5.21
C LEU A 71 -9.87 -8.02 -6.07
N ASN A 72 -10.21 -9.30 -5.91
CA ASN A 72 -11.21 -9.99 -6.73
C ASN A 72 -12.64 -9.75 -6.25
N TRP A 73 -12.83 -9.11 -5.09
CA TRP A 73 -14.14 -8.87 -4.47
C TRP A 73 -14.71 -7.47 -4.72
N PHE A 74 -13.98 -6.60 -5.43
CA PHE A 74 -14.45 -5.32 -5.97
C PHE A 74 -13.50 -4.82 -7.07
N ASP A 75 -13.94 -3.89 -7.91
CA ASP A 75 -13.07 -3.20 -8.88
C ASP A 75 -12.50 -1.91 -8.25
N PRO A 76 -11.22 -1.86 -7.86
CA PRO A 76 -10.63 -0.68 -7.21
C PRO A 76 -10.54 0.56 -8.11
N SER A 77 -10.80 0.40 -9.41
CA SER A 77 -10.77 1.49 -10.39
C SER A 77 -12.15 2.09 -10.70
N ALA A 78 -13.22 1.41 -10.27
CA ALA A 78 -14.59 1.83 -10.52
C ALA A 78 -15.00 3.03 -9.66
N ASP A 79 -14.59 3.05 -8.38
CA ASP A 79 -14.84 4.17 -7.47
C ASP A 79 -13.71 4.33 -6.43
N PHE A 80 -13.78 5.36 -5.60
CA PHE A 80 -12.88 5.55 -4.47
C PHE A 80 -13.18 4.54 -3.36
N HIS A 81 -12.14 3.85 -2.90
CA HIS A 81 -12.17 2.96 -1.75
C HIS A 81 -11.25 3.50 -0.65
N THR A 82 -11.59 3.22 0.61
CA THR A 82 -10.82 3.68 1.77
C THR A 82 -9.73 2.67 2.12
N TYR A 83 -8.49 3.13 2.20
CA TYR A 83 -7.33 2.34 2.66
C TYR A 83 -6.72 3.03 3.88
N GLN A 84 -6.46 2.25 4.93
CA GLN A 84 -6.13 2.76 6.25
C GLN A 84 -4.95 2.00 6.84
N ILE A 85 -4.10 2.72 7.57
CA ILE A 85 -3.03 2.15 8.40
C ILE A 85 -3.28 2.62 9.83
N LEU A 86 -3.54 1.67 10.73
CA LEU A 86 -3.47 1.93 12.17
C LEU A 86 -2.09 1.52 12.67
N TRP A 87 -1.31 2.48 13.13
CA TRP A 87 0.01 2.22 13.71
C TRP A 87 0.08 2.74 15.15
N ASN A 88 0.38 1.85 16.08
CA ASN A 88 0.67 2.19 17.48
C ASN A 88 1.76 1.26 18.04
N GLN A 89 2.08 1.41 19.33
CA GLN A 89 3.16 0.66 19.98
C GLN A 89 2.96 -0.87 20.04
N HIS A 90 1.75 -1.37 19.80
CA HIS A 90 1.42 -2.79 19.91
C HIS A 90 1.23 -3.47 18.56
N GLN A 91 0.79 -2.72 17.53
CA GLN A 91 0.39 -3.32 16.26
C GLN A 91 0.39 -2.32 15.10
N ILE A 92 0.46 -2.90 13.90
CA ILE A 92 0.12 -2.30 12.61
C ILE A 92 -1.06 -3.10 12.05
N VAL A 93 -2.12 -2.41 11.64
CA VAL A 93 -3.32 -2.99 11.02
C VAL A 93 -3.64 -2.27 9.73
#